data_AF-A0A511QY12-F1
#
_entry.id   AF-A0A511QY12-F1
#
_cell.length_a   1.000
_cell.length_b   1.000
_cell.length_c   1.000
_cell.angle_alpha   90.00
_cell.angle_beta   90.00
_cell.angle_gamma   90.00
#
_symmetry.space_group_name_H-M   'P 1'
#
loop_
_entity.id
_entity.type
_entity.pdbx_description
1 polymer ?
#
loop_
_entity_poly.entity_id
_entity_poly.type
_entity_poly.pdbx_seq_one_letter_code
_entity_poly.pdbx_strand_id
1 'polypeptide(L)' 'MTYRVKVSTPQQRGRWRIGRQWWPAPQEAEVSAEELARLQADPLLRVEILALEPAEGAPEAETARPRRRGK' A
#
# COMPACT_ATOMS: atom_id res chain seq x y z
N MET A 1 6.40 7.22 -10.26
CA MET A 1 5.26 6.29 -10.32
C MET A 1 5.25 5.48 -9.04
N THR A 2 4.16 5.62 -8.29
CA THR A 2 3.87 4.84 -7.08
C THR A 2 2.82 3.80 -7.44
N TYR A 3 2.94 2.62 -6.85
CA TYR A 3 2.05 1.50 -7.07
C TYR A 3 1.38 1.19 -5.75
N ARG A 4 0.06 1.09 -5.77
CA ARG A 4 -0.66 0.55 -4.62
C ARG A 4 -0.69 -0.97 -4.76
N VAL A 5 0.03 -1.63 -3.87
CA VAL A 5 0.21 -3.08 -3.86
C VAL A 5 -0.40 -3.68 -2.61
N LYS A 6 -0.84 -4.92 -2.73
CA LYS A 6 -1.23 -5.78 -1.62
C LYS A 6 -0.19 -6.88 -1.50
N VAL A 7 0.48 -6.93 -0.36
CA VAL A 7 1.56 -7.88 -0.10
C VAL A 7 1.17 -8.81 1.03
N SER A 8 1.34 -10.10 0.82
CA SER A 8 1.21 -11.14 1.86
C SER A 8 2.40 -12.09 1.80
N THR A 9 2.64 -12.84 2.87
CA THR A 9 3.64 -13.90 2.87
C THR A 9 3.04 -15.20 3.40
N PRO A 10 3.39 -16.39 2.86
CA PRO A 10 2.99 -17.65 3.50
C PRO A 10 3.72 -17.88 4.84
N GLN A 11 4.72 -17.07 5.20
CA GLN A 11 5.49 -17.23 6.44
C GLN A 11 4.78 -16.67 7.67
N GLN A 12 4.40 -17.54 8.61
CA GLN A 12 3.71 -17.18 9.87
C GLN A 12 4.42 -16.08 10.69
N ARG A 13 5.76 -16.04 10.68
CA ARG A 13 6.56 -15.05 11.43
C ARG A 13 6.64 -13.67 10.74
N GLY A 14 6.05 -13.56 9.55
CA GLY A 14 6.23 -12.44 8.66
C GLY A 14 7.63 -12.41 8.02
N ARG A 15 7.84 -11.46 7.11
CA ARG A 15 9.09 -11.27 6.37
C ARG A 15 9.47 -9.80 6.32
N TRP A 16 10.71 -9.48 6.67
CA TRP A 16 11.24 -8.13 6.59
C TRP A 16 11.78 -7.83 5.19
N ARG A 17 11.23 -6.82 4.51
CA ARG A 17 11.72 -6.31 3.22
C ARG A 17 11.43 -4.82 3.09
N ILE A 18 12.27 -4.12 2.31
CA ILE A 18 12.13 -2.67 2.03
C ILE A 18 11.92 -1.81 3.30
N GLY A 19 12.55 -2.19 4.43
CA GLY A 19 12.39 -1.48 5.70
C GLY A 19 11.03 -1.68 6.40
N ARG A 20 10.19 -2.61 5.92
CA ARG A 20 8.87 -2.92 6.49
C ARG A 20 8.74 -4.43 6.79
N GLN A 21 7.98 -4.76 7.84
CA GLN A 21 7.61 -6.13 8.14
C GLN A 21 6.30 -6.51 7.44
N TRP A 22 6.34 -7.58 6.65
CA TRP A 22 5.19 -8.14 5.95
C TRP A 22 4.64 -9.36 6.67
N TRP A 23 3.39 -9.32 7.08
CA TRP A 23 2.72 -10.40 7.79
C TRP A 23 2.01 -11.37 6.83
N PRO A 24 1.59 -12.54 7.33
CA PRO A 24 0.73 -13.45 6.57
C PRO A 24 -0.57 -12.83 6.11
N ALA A 25 -1.14 -11.97 6.95
CA ALA A 25 -2.30 -11.18 6.59
C ALA A 25 -1.93 -10.26 5.42
N PRO A 26 -2.75 -10.20 4.37
CA PRO A 26 -2.48 -9.33 3.25
C PRO A 26 -2.57 -7.85 3.68
N GLN A 27 -1.54 -7.09 3.33
CA GLN A 27 -1.40 -5.69 3.69
C GLN A 27 -1.24 -4.83 2.45
N GLU A 28 -1.98 -3.73 2.40
CA GLU A 28 -1.82 -2.72 1.35
C GLU A 28 -0.66 -1.77 1.69
N ALA A 29 0.12 -1.40 0.68
CA ALA A 29 1.08 -0.32 0.77
C ALA A 29 1.26 0.36 -0.58
N GLU A 30 1.66 1.61 -0.51
CA GLU A 30 2.13 2.36 -1.66
C GLU A 30 3.64 2.23 -1.73
N VAL A 31 4.13 1.76 -2.88
CA VAL A 31 5.56 1.50 -3.09
C VAL A 31 6.01 2.12 -4.40
N SER A 32 7.27 2.52 -4.46
CA SER A 32 7.89 3.02 -5.69
C SER A 32 8.09 1.89 -6.70
N ALA A 33 8.33 2.21 -7.97
CA ALA A 33 8.66 1.21 -9.01
C ALA A 33 9.84 0.31 -8.59
N GLU A 34 10.89 0.88 -8.00
CA GLU A 34 12.04 0.13 -7.49
C GLU A 34 11.68 -0.80 -6.32
N GLU A 35 10.82 -0.35 -5.43
CA GLU A 35 10.37 -1.15 -4.28
C GLU A 35 9.46 -2.29 -4.72
N LEU A 36 8.55 -2.03 -5.66
CA LEU A 36 7.74 -3.07 -6.30
C LEU A 36 8.63 -4.16 -6.91
N ALA A 37 9.64 -3.78 -7.68
CA ALA A 37 10.57 -4.74 -8.29
C ALA A 37 11.31 -5.57 -7.23
N ARG A 38 11.71 -4.95 -6.12
CA ARG A 38 12.33 -5.66 -4.98
C ARG A 38 11.37 -6.61 -4.27
N LEU A 39 10.10 -6.23 -4.13
CA LEU A 39 9.06 -7.10 -3.56
C LEU A 39 8.74 -8.28 -4.47
N GLN A 40 8.67 -8.06 -5.79
CA GLN A 40 8.41 -9.10 -6.79
C GLN A 40 9.61 -10.05 -6.97
N ALA A 41 10.83 -9.56 -6.78
CA ALA A 41 12.04 -10.40 -6.79
C ALA A 41 12.09 -11.38 -5.61
N ASP A 42 11.23 -11.21 -4.61
CA ASP A 42 11.21 -12.03 -3.41
C ASP A 42 10.19 -13.18 -3.54
N PRO A 43 10.62 -14.44 -3.69
CA PRO A 43 9.71 -15.55 -4.01
C PRO A 43 8.81 -15.99 -2.84
N LEU A 44 9.04 -15.48 -1.61
CA LEU A 44 8.19 -15.76 -0.46
C LEU A 44 7.25 -14.59 -0.15
N LEU A 45 7.17 -13.58 -1.02
CA LEU A 45 6.16 -12.55 -0.99
C LEU A 45 5.18 -12.77 -2.14
N ARG A 46 3.90 -12.68 -1.84
CA ARG A 46 2.84 -12.59 -2.84
C ARG A 46 2.47 -11.12 -2.95
N VAL A 47 2.70 -10.57 -4.13
CA VAL A 47 2.47 -9.15 -4.44
C VAL A 47 1.37 -9.07 -5.48
N GLU A 48 0.27 -8.42 -5.13
CA GLU A 48 -0.83 -8.10 -6.04
C GLU A 48 -0.85 -6.58 -6.29
N ILE A 49 -0.87 -6.14 -7.53
CA ILE A 49 -0.92 -4.72 -7.88
C ILE A 49 -2.39 -4.32 -7.99
N LEU A 50 -2.85 -3.41 -7.13
CA LEU A 50 -4.25 -2.97 -7.07
C LEU A 50 -4.53 -1.77 -7.98
N ALA A 51 -3.59 -0.82 -8.06
CA ALA A 51 -3.72 0.37 -8.90
C ALA A 51 -2.36 0.94 -9.30
N LEU A 52 -2.27 1.42 -10.55
CA LEU A 52 -1.24 2.35 -10.99
C LEU A 52 -1.79 3.75 -10.82
N GLU A 53 -1.65 4.33 -9.63
CA GLU A 53 -1.93 5.75 -9.47
C GLU A 53 -0.70 6.51 -10.01
N PRO A 54 -0.80 7.27 -11.12
CA PRO A 54 0.22 8.29 -11.37
C PRO A 54 0.22 9.20 -10.14
N ALA A 55 1.40 9.51 -9.61
CA ALA A 55 1.53 10.42 -8.48
C ALA A 55 1.14 11.85 -8.92
N GLU A 56 -0.15 12.09 -9.11
CA GLU A 56 -0.77 13.40 -9.24
C GLU A 56 -1.84 13.44 -8.16
N GLY A 57 -1.59 14.30 -7.17
CA GLY A 57 -2.12 14.14 -5.82
C GLY A 57 -3.63 14.15 -5.70
N ALA A 58 -4.13 13.41 -4.71
CA ALA A 58 -5.42 13.66 -4.11
C ALA A 58 -5.41 13.22 -2.64
N PRO A 59 -5.06 14.10 -1.68
CA PRO A 59 -5.60 13.99 -0.34
C PRO A 59 -7.02 14.58 -0.37
N GLU A 60 -7.99 13.88 -0.95
CA GLU A 60 -9.39 14.23 -0.73
C GLU A 60 -9.92 13.45 0.46
N ALA A 61 -9.52 13.92 1.64
CA ALA A 61 -10.28 13.73 2.86
C ALA A 61 -11.59 14.52 2.74
N GLU A 62 -12.50 14.09 1.87
CA GLU A 62 -13.86 14.63 1.85
C GLU A 62 -14.68 13.93 2.93
N THR A 63 -14.66 14.51 4.12
CA THR A 63 -15.86 14.52 4.96
C THR A 63 -16.03 15.91 5.53
N ALA A 64 -16.33 16.84 4.64
CA ALA A 64 -16.85 18.15 4.98
C ALA A 64 -18.14 17.97 5.80
N ARG A 65 -18.05 18.04 7.13
CA ARG A 65 -19.23 18.22 7.98
C ARG A 65 -19.78 19.62 7.74
N PRO A 66 -21.03 19.78 7.28
CA PRO A 66 -21.57 21.10 7.00
C PRO A 66 -21.76 21.87 8.31
N ARG A 67 -21.11 23.04 8.40
CA ARG A 67 -21.47 24.08 9.37
C ARG A 67 -22.85 24.62 8.99
N ARG A 68 -23.86 24.40 9.82
CA ARG A 68 -25.04 25.28 9.87
C ARG A 68 -25.09 26.03 11.19
N ARG A 69 -24.84 27.34 11.06
CA ARG A 69 -25.24 28.41 11.98
C ARG A 69 -26.76 28.50 11.99
N GLY A 70 -27.35 28.84 13.13
CA GLY A 70 -28.60 29.58 13.20
C GLY A 70 -29.63 29.08 14.22
N LYS A 71 -29.55 29.60 15.45
CA LYS A 71 -30.62 30.43 16.00
C LYS A 71 -30.05 31.38 17.05
#